data_AF-Q117S2-F1
#
_entry.id   AF-Q117S2-F1
#
_cell.length_a   1.000
_cell.length_b   1.000
_cell.length_c   1.000
_cell.angle_alpha   90.00
_cell.angle_beta   90.00
_cell.angle_gamma   90.00
#
_symmetry.space_group_name_H-M   'P 1'
#
loop_
_entity.id
_entity.type
_entity.pdbx_description
1 polymer ?
#
loop_
_entity_poly.entity_id
_entity_poly.type
_entity_poly.pdbx_seq_one_letter_code
_entity_poly.pdbx_strand_id
1 'polypeptide(L)' 'MCPQEVKSNVDLGFQGLQKEFVNIKIPRKKRLGKELTEEEKPLNRKKSSARVKCEHTISGVKRYNAARELYRNHIKDG' A
#
# COMPACT_ATOMS: atom_id res chain seq x y z
N MET A 1 -9.08 11.16 6.58
CA MET A 1 -8.49 12.02 5.52
C MET A 1 -7.00 11.75 5.47
N CYS A 2 -6.41 11.54 4.29
CA CYS A 2 -4.95 11.47 4.17
C CYS A 2 -4.36 12.88 4.30
N PRO A 3 -3.32 13.09 5.13
CA PRO A 3 -2.66 14.38 5.23
C PRO A 3 -2.12 14.81 3.86
N GLN A 4 -2.45 16.02 3.42
CA GLN A 4 -2.05 16.48 2.09
C GLN A 4 -0.55 16.70 1.97
N GLU A 5 0.20 16.79 3.06
CA GLU A 5 1.65 17.04 3.04
C GLU A 5 2.47 15.74 2.96
N VAL A 6 1.84 14.59 3.17
CA VAL A 6 2.53 13.30 3.27
C VAL A 6 2.44 12.55 1.94
N LYS A 7 3.60 12.13 1.42
CA LYS A 7 3.67 11.24 0.26
C LYS A 7 3.20 9.84 0.63
N SER A 8 2.04 9.46 0.12
CA SER A 8 1.43 8.15 0.35
C SER A 8 1.70 7.20 -0.81
N ASN A 9 2.29 6.04 -0.53
CA ASN A 9 2.38 4.97 -1.53
C ASN A 9 1.16 4.08 -1.39
N VAL A 10 0.45 3.87 -2.50
CA VAL A 10 -0.79 3.10 -2.55
C VAL A 10 -0.69 2.02 -3.63
N ASP A 11 -1.45 0.94 -3.48
CA ASP A 11 -1.49 -0.16 -4.43
C ASP A 11 -2.35 0.12 -5.65
N LEU A 12 -2.20 -0.73 -6.68
CA LEU A 12 -2.95 -0.63 -7.94
C LEU A 12 -4.47 -0.75 -7.77
N GLY A 13 -4.95 -1.42 -6.73
CA GLY A 13 -6.37 -1.48 -6.39
C GLY A 13 -6.99 -0.13 -6.04
N PHE A 14 -6.17 0.89 -5.76
CA PHE A 14 -6.59 2.26 -5.47
C PHE A 14 -6.49 3.19 -6.70
N GLN A 15 -6.46 2.62 -7.90
CA GLN A 15 -6.46 3.39 -9.13
C GLN A 15 -7.73 4.25 -9.21
N GLY A 16 -7.56 5.57 -9.33
CA GLY A 16 -8.65 6.54 -9.27
C GLY A 16 -8.45 7.59 -8.18
N LEU A 17 -7.85 7.20 -7.04
CA LEU A 17 -7.56 8.12 -5.94
C LEU A 17 -6.66 9.30 -6.37
N GLN A 18 -5.91 9.16 -7.47
CA GLN A 18 -5.03 10.24 -7.95
C GLN A 18 -5.81 11.50 -8.40
N LYS A 19 -7.13 11.37 -8.60
CA LYS A 19 -8.01 12.50 -8.91
C LYS A 19 -8.44 13.27 -7.66
N GLU A 20 -8.43 12.60 -6.51
CA GLU A 20 -8.90 13.13 -5.23
C GLU A 20 -7.76 13.62 -4.33
N PHE A 21 -6.55 13.07 -4.52
CA PHE A 21 -5.39 13.37 -3.69
C PHE A 21 -4.15 13.66 -4.53
N VAL A 22 -3.49 14.77 -4.22
CA VAL A 22 -2.30 15.26 -4.95
C VAL A 22 -1.00 14.51 -4.61
N ASN A 23 -0.89 13.95 -3.40
CA ASN A 23 0.36 13.39 -2.89
C ASN A 23 0.39 11.86 -2.80
N ILE A 24 -0.44 11.19 -3.60
CA ILE A 24 -0.41 9.73 -3.70
C ILE A 24 0.47 9.26 -4.86
N LYS A 25 1.15 8.15 -4.67
CA LYS A 25 1.93 7.49 -5.71
C LYS A 25 1.42 6.07 -5.91
N ILE A 26 0.84 5.80 -7.07
CA ILE A 26 0.42 4.46 -7.50
C ILE A 26 1.49 3.86 -8.43
N PRO A 27 1.78 2.55 -8.36
CA PRO A 27 2.62 1.85 -9.34
C PRO A 27 2.09 2.01 -10.77
N ARG A 28 3.00 2.06 -11.76
CA ARG A 28 2.61 2.11 -13.17
C ARG A 28 2.27 0.69 -13.66
N LYS A 29 1.07 0.51 -14.19
CA LYS A 29 0.65 -0.74 -14.83
C LYS A 29 1.07 -0.72 -16.30
N LYS A 30 1.62 -1.82 -16.79
CA LYS A 30 1.84 -2.01 -18.24
C LYS A 30 0.52 -1.90 -19.00
N ARG A 31 0.54 -1.20 -20.13
CA ARG A 31 -0.63 -1.14 -21.02
C ARG A 31 -0.71 -2.44 -21.83
N LEU A 32 -1.90 -2.80 -22.31
CA LEU A 32 -2.06 -4.01 -23.12
C LEU A 32 -1.18 -3.92 -24.38
N GLY A 33 -0.36 -4.94 -24.62
CA GLY A 33 0.57 -5.00 -25.77
C GLY A 33 1.76 -4.03 -25.70
N LYS A 34 2.01 -3.38 -24.56
CA LYS A 34 3.17 -2.48 -24.38
C LYS A 34 3.98 -2.85 -23.14
N GLU A 35 5.29 -2.68 -23.27
CA GLU A 35 6.23 -2.80 -22.15
C GLU A 35 6.21 -1.55 -21.26
N LEU A 36 6.67 -1.72 -20.01
CA LEU A 36 6.98 -0.57 -19.15
C LEU A 36 8.16 0.19 -19.74
N THR A 37 8.13 1.52 -19.65
CA THR A 37 9.29 2.31 -20.09
C THR A 37 10.49 2.05 -19.18
N GLU A 38 11.69 2.34 -19.69
CA GLU A 38 12.94 2.21 -18.93
C GLU A 38 12.95 3.05 -17.64
N GLU A 39 12.15 4.12 -17.58
CA GLU A 39 11.98 4.95 -16.39
C GLU A 39 10.94 4.39 -15.40
N GLU A 40 9.91 3.71 -15.91
CA GLU A 40 8.85 3.13 -15.08
C GLU A 40 9.32 1.89 -14.32
N LYS A 41 10.20 1.08 -14.93
CA LYS A 41 10.79 -0.12 -14.33
C LYS A 41 11.49 0.17 -12.98
N PRO A 42 12.47 1.10 -12.88
CA PRO A 42 13.15 1.39 -11.62
C PRO A 42 12.21 2.03 -10.59
N LEU A 43 11.24 2.84 -11.03
CA LEU A 43 10.24 3.42 -10.13
C LEU A 43 9.36 2.35 -9.48
N ASN A 44 8.87 1.40 -10.28
CA ASN A 44 8.10 0.26 -9.79
C ASN A 44 8.95 -0.66 -8.90
N ARG A 45 10.24 -0.87 -9.21
CA ARG A 45 11.17 -1.63 -8.36
C ARG A 45 11.33 -1.01 -6.97
N LYS A 46 11.53 0.32 -6.89
CA LYS A 46 11.62 1.04 -5.61
C LYS A 46 10.34 0.89 -4.79
N LYS A 47 9.17 0.99 -5.43
CA LYS A 47 7.87 0.79 -4.79
C LYS A 47 7.68 -0.64 -4.29
N SER A 48 8.02 -1.64 -5.10
CA SER A 48 7.94 -3.05 -4.73
C SER A 48 8.81 -3.35 -3.51
N SER A 49 10.05 -2.86 -3.48
CA SER A 49 10.95 -3.00 -2.32
C SER A 49 10.36 -2.42 -1.03
N ALA A 50 9.66 -1.28 -1.11
CA ALA A 50 8.96 -0.72 0.04
C ALA A 50 7.78 -1.59 0.50
N ARG A 51 6.98 -2.13 -0.44
CA ARG A 51 5.85 -3.03 -0.12
C ARG A 51 6.28 -4.27 0.63
N VAL A 52 7.39 -4.90 0.23
CA VAL A 52 7.91 -6.11 0.88
C VAL A 52 8.16 -5.88 2.38
N LYS A 53 8.70 -4.71 2.75
CA LYS A 53 8.90 -4.35 4.16
C LYS A 53 7.57 -4.23 4.91
N CYS A 54 6.60 -3.52 4.32
CA CYS A 54 5.26 -3.39 4.90
C CYS A 54 4.57 -4.74 5.07
N GLU A 55 4.62 -5.61 4.05
CA GLU A 55 4.04 -6.95 4.08
C GLU A 55 4.71 -7.83 5.15
N HIS A 56 6.03 -7.72 5.34
CA HIS A 56 6.72 -8.43 6.42
C HIS A 56 6.22 -7.99 7.81
N THR A 57 6.09 -6.67 8.03
CA THR A 57 5.53 -6.13 9.28
C THR A 57 4.09 -6.59 9.49
N ILE A 58 3.22 -6.50 8.46
CA ILE A 58 1.82 -6.96 8.53
C ILE A 58 1.75 -8.46 8.82
N SER A 59 2.59 -9.26 8.16
CA SER A 59 2.70 -10.70 8.41
C SER A 59 3.12 -10.99 9.84
N GLY A 60 4.08 -10.25 10.39
CA GLY A 60 4.47 -10.32 11.80
C GLY A 60 3.29 -10.03 12.72
N VAL A 61 2.61 -8.90 12.54
CA VAL A 61 1.43 -8.51 13.33
C VAL A 61 0.36 -9.60 13.30
N LYS A 62 0.11 -10.21 12.14
CA LYS A 62 -0.84 -11.32 12.00
C LYS A 62 -0.37 -12.58 12.73
N ARG A 63 0.91 -12.95 12.59
CA ARG A 63 1.50 -14.14 13.26
C ARG A 63 1.42 -14.05 14.77
N TYR A 64 1.67 -12.88 15.33
CA TYR A 64 1.56 -12.65 16.77
C TYR A 64 0.12 -12.48 17.26
N ASN A 65 -0.90 -12.60 16.39
CA ASN A 65 -2.30 -12.31 16.70
C ASN A 65 -2.53 -10.93 17.34
N ALA A 66 -1.57 -10.00 17.24
CA ALA A 66 -1.63 -8.72 17.95
C ALA A 66 -2.87 -7.91 17.56
N ALA A 67 -3.22 -7.89 16.27
CA ALA A 67 -4.46 -7.25 15.81
C ALA A 67 -5.73 -8.00 16.26
N ARG A 68 -5.68 -9.33 16.35
CA ARG A 68 -6.82 -10.19 16.74
C ARG A 68 -7.12 -10.04 18.23
N GLU A 69 -6.10 -10.05 19.08
CA GLU A 69 -6.25 -9.88 20.53
C GLU A 69 -6.78 -8.50 20.89
N LEU A 70 -6.23 -7.44 20.29
CA LEU A 70 -6.73 -6.08 20.47
C LEU A 70 -8.21 -5.95 20.09
N TYR A 71 -8.62 -6.52 18.96
CA TYR A 71 -10.01 -6.43 18.49
C TYR A 71 -10.99 -7.24 19.34
N ARG A 72 -10.57 -8.40 19.88
CA ARG A 72 -11.43 -9.23 20.73
C ARG A 72 -11.57 -8.68 22.15
N ASN A 73 -10.53 -8.07 22.71
CA ASN A 73 -10.57 -7.50 24.06
C ASN A 73 -11.42 -6.21 24.18
N HIS A 74 -11.95 -5.68 23.07
CA HIS A 74 -12.89 -4.55 23.07
C HIS A 74 -14.36 -4.98 23.04
N ILE A 75 -14.66 -6.25 22.80
CA ILE A 75 -16.01 -6.78 23.00
C ILE A 75 -16.11 -7.02 24.51
N LYS A 76 -16.64 -6.04 25.25
CA LYS A 76 -17.13 -6.32 26.60
C LYS A 76 -18.24 -7.34 26.43
N ASP A 77 -18.04 -8.55 26.95
CA ASP A 77 -19.11 -9.52 27.09
C ASP A 77 -20.28 -8.81 27.78
N GLY A 78 -21.40 -8.70 27.06
CA GLY A 78 -22.66 -8.19 27.60
C GLY A 78 -23.35 -9.23 28.47
#